data_AF-A0A2D6Y219-F1
#
_entry.id   AF-A0A2D6Y219-F1
#
_cell.length_a   1.000
_cell.length_b   1.000
_cell.length_c   1.000
_cell.angle_alpha   90.00
_cell.angle_beta   90.00
_cell.angle_gamma   90.00
#
_symmetry.space_group_name_H-M   'P 1'
#
loop_
_entity.id
_entity.type
_entity.pdbx_description
1 polymer ?
#
loop_
_entity_poly.entity_id
_entity_poly.type
_entity_poly.pdbx_seq_one_letter_code
_entity_poly.pdbx_strand_id
1 'polypeptide(L)' 'MATASDLIGQTPKGSFIQKLETGEFRVCDGDQHCHLTSSLYKAEEIIREMELGYSYPYATHFRNVVQ' A
#
# COMPACT_ATOMS: atom_id res chain seq x y z
N MET A 1 -15.13 15.73 -4.13
CA MET A 1 -14.16 15.55 -5.22
C MET A 1 -13.16 14.51 -4.73
N ALA A 2 -13.17 13.31 -5.31
CA ALA A 2 -12.26 12.24 -4.88
C ALA A 2 -10.87 12.56 -5.44
N THR A 3 -9.98 12.97 -4.54
CA THR A 3 -8.58 13.31 -4.81
C THR A 3 -7.84 12.07 -5.32
N ALA A 4 -6.98 12.26 -6.32
CA ALA A 4 -6.35 11.16 -7.04
C ALA A 4 -5.28 10.52 -6.16
N SER A 5 -5.62 9.39 -5.56
CA SER A 5 -4.74 8.64 -4.68
C SER A 5 -4.01 7.55 -5.47
N ASP A 6 -2.69 7.68 -5.64
CA ASP A 6 -1.89 6.76 -6.43
C ASP A 6 -1.78 5.38 -5.76
N LEU A 7 -2.34 4.35 -6.39
CA LEU A 7 -2.18 2.97 -5.93
C LEU A 7 -0.73 2.53 -6.16
N ILE A 8 -0.01 2.24 -5.07
CA ILE A 8 1.39 1.77 -5.15
C ILE A 8 1.44 0.28 -5.43
N GLY A 9 0.53 -0.49 -4.83
CA GLY A 9 0.51 -1.93 -5.03
C GLY A 9 -0.67 -2.59 -4.31
N GLN A 10 -1.05 -3.75 -4.81
CA GLN A 10 -2.09 -4.59 -4.25
C GLN A 10 -1.56 -6.02 -4.10
N THR A 11 -1.83 -6.63 -2.96
CA THR A 11 -1.51 -8.03 -2.66
C THR A 11 -2.61 -8.94 -3.25
N PRO A 12 -2.29 -10.21 -3.51
CA PRO A 12 -3.29 -11.18 -3.94
C PRO A 12 -4.45 -11.40 -2.94
N LYS A 13 -4.27 -11.12 -1.64
CA LYS A 13 -5.36 -11.23 -0.66
C LYS A 13 -6.21 -9.97 -0.54
N GLY A 14 -5.94 -8.95 -1.35
CA GLY A 14 -6.76 -7.75 -1.43
C GLY A 14 -6.25 -6.57 -0.60
N SER A 15 -5.17 -6.73 0.15
CA SER A 15 -4.51 -5.61 0.82
C SER A 15 -3.84 -4.69 -0.19
N PHE A 16 -3.77 -3.39 0.08
CA PHE A 16 -3.15 -2.44 -0.84
C PHE A 16 -2.47 -1.28 -0.12
N ILE A 17 -1.47 -0.73 -0.80
CA ILE A 17 -0.81 0.52 -0.41
C ILE A 17 -1.20 1.59 -1.42
N GLN A 18 -1.60 2.75 -0.90
CA GLN A 18 -1.99 3.90 -1.67
C GLN A 18 -1.27 5.13 -1.13
N LYS A 19 -0.72 5.96 -2.02
CA LYS A 19 -0.16 7.25 -1.67
C LYS A 19 -1.25 8.32 -1.67
N LEU A 20 -1.28 9.12 -0.62
CA LEU A 20 -2.15 10.29 -0.50
C LEU A 20 -1.41 11.53 -1.01
N GLU A 21 -2.16 12.52 -1.50
CA GLU A 21 -1.62 13.81 -1.95
C GLU A 21 -0.87 14.56 -0.82
N THR A 22 -1.18 14.26 0.44
CA THR A 22 -0.49 14.78 1.62
C THR A 22 0.94 14.23 1.78
N GLY A 23 1.33 13.25 0.96
CA GLY A 23 2.62 12.55 1.05
C GLY A 23 2.60 11.37 2.02
N GLU A 24 1.47 11.12 2.68
CA GLU A 24 1.23 9.96 3.51
C GLU A 24 0.86 8.73 2.68
N PHE A 25 0.98 7.56 3.29
CA PHE A 25 0.65 6.27 2.72
C PHE A 25 -0.49 5.66 3.51
N ARG A 26 -1.52 5.23 2.79
CA ARG A 26 -2.64 4.46 3.28
C ARG A 26 -2.42 3.01 2.94
N VAL A 27 -2.40 2.16 3.96
CA VAL A 27 -2.42 0.71 3.82
C VAL A 27 -3.80 0.24 4.21
N CYS A 28 -4.47 -0.55 3.39
CA CYS A 28 -5.72 -1.19 3.76
C CYS A 28 -5.64 -2.68 3.53
N ASP A 29 -6.26 -3.46 4.41
CA ASP A 29 -6.49 -4.88 4.22
C ASP A 29 -7.79 -5.13 3.40
N GLY A 30 -8.00 -6.36 2.93
CA GLY A 30 -9.22 -6.81 2.27
C GLY A 30 -10.49 -6.65 3.13
N ASP A 31 -10.35 -6.65 4.46
CA ASP A 31 -11.44 -6.36 5.42
C ASP A 31 -11.66 -4.86 5.68
N GLN A 32 -11.11 -3.97 4.84
CA GLN A 32 -11.20 -2.50 4.96
C GLN A 32 -10.54 -1.89 6.22
N HIS A 33 -9.73 -2.66 6.95
CA HIS A 33 -8.89 -2.11 8.02
C HIS A 33 -7.75 -1.29 7.42
N CYS A 34 -7.85 0.03 7.57
CA CYS A 34 -6.89 0.97 6.99
C CYS A 34 -6.00 1.61 8.04
N HIS A 35 -4.70 1.66 7.75
CA HIS A 35 -3.67 2.31 8.53
C HIS A 35 -3.04 3.44 7.70
N LEU A 36 -2.72 4.54 8.37
CA LEU A 36 -2.02 5.67 7.78
C LEU A 36 -0.59 5.70 8.32
N THR A 37 0.37 5.93 7.44
CA THR A 37 1.78 6.02 7.78
C THR A 37 2.48 7.05 6.90
N SER A 38 3.44 7.76 7.46
CA SER A 38 4.24 8.77 6.75
C SER A 38 5.38 8.19 5.92
N SER A 39 5.60 6.87 5.95
CA SER A 39 6.71 6.21 5.25
C SER A 39 6.25 4.96 4.53
N LEU A 40 6.71 4.80 3.29
CA LEU A 40 6.48 3.60 2.47
C LEU A 40 7.08 2.35 3.13
N TYR A 41 8.25 2.48 3.77
CA TYR A 41 8.86 1.36 4.49
C TYR A 41 7.93 0.81 5.59
N LYS A 42 7.33 1.71 6.38
CA LYS A 42 6.33 1.32 7.39
C LYS A 42 5.06 0.75 6.75
N ALA A 43 4.65 1.29 5.60
CA ALA A 43 3.49 0.79 4.87
C ALA A 43 3.68 -0.68 4.45
N GLU A 44 4.90 -1.02 4.03
CA GLU A 44 5.28 -2.38 3.67
C GLU A 44 5.38 -3.30 4.88
N GLU A 45 5.92 -2.83 6.00
CA GLU A 45 5.93 -3.61 7.24
C GLU A 45 4.50 -3.97 7.68
N ILE A 46 3.58 -3.00 7.61
CA ILE A 46 2.17 -3.21 7.95
C ILE A 46 1.53 -4.23 7.00
N ILE A 47 1.72 -4.11 5.68
CA ILE A 47 1.21 -5.11 4.73
C ILE A 47 1.81 -6.49 5.00
N ARG A 48 3.12 -6.56 5.28
CA ARG A 48 3.80 -7.83 5.55
C ARG A 48 3.23 -8.51 6.78
N GLU A 49 2.89 -7.74 7.81
CA GLU A 49 2.23 -8.25 9.03
C GLU A 49 0.78 -8.70 8.74
N MET A 50 0.00 -7.89 8.02
CA MET A 50 -1.38 -8.23 7.60
C MET A 50 -1.43 -9.53 6.79
N GLU A 51 -0.47 -9.70 5.88
CA GLU A 51 -0.45 -10.82 4.95
C GLU A 51 0.25 -12.08 5.48
N LEU A 52 0.54 -12.14 6.78
CA LEU A 52 1.24 -13.27 7.43
C LEU A 52 2.63 -13.56 6.84
N GLY A 53 3.40 -12.50 6.54
CA GLY A 53 4.77 -12.63 6.05
C GLY A 53 4.92 -12.59 4.52
N TYR A 54 3.85 -12.27 3.78
CA TYR A 54 3.97 -12.02 2.34
C TYR A 54 4.88 -10.81 2.09
N SER A 55 6.11 -11.10 1.69
CA SER A 55 7.09 -10.07 1.35
C SER A 55 6.99 -9.78 -0.14
N TYR A 56 6.17 -8.80 -0.50
CA TYR A 56 6.23 -8.22 -1.83
C TYR A 56 7.07 -6.94 -1.75
N PRO A 57 8.13 -6.81 -2.56
CA PRO A 57 9.06 -5.73 -2.39
C PRO A 57 8.55 -4.48 -3.13
N TYR A 58 7.58 -3.80 -2.53
CA TYR A 58 7.04 -2.56 -3.09
C TYR A 58 8.10 -1.43 -3.12
N ALA A 59 9.09 -1.48 -2.21
CA ALA A 59 10.16 -0.47 -2.12
C ALA A 59 11.23 -0.63 -3.20
N THR A 60 11.37 -1.82 -3.79
CA THR A 60 12.48 -2.09 -4.71
C THR A 60 12.09 -2.07 -6.18
N HIS A 61 10.80 -2.08 -6.51
CA HIS A 61 10.34 -1.97 -7.89
C HIS A 61 8.98 -1.26 -7.99
N PHE A 62 9.00 0.07 -7.98
CA PHE A 62 7.98 0.85 -8.67
C PHE A 62 8.05 0.53 -10.17
N ARG A 63 7.30 -0.48 -10.62
CA ARG A 63 6.87 -0.52 -12.02
C ARG A 63 5.47 0.08 -12.04
N ASN A 64 5.34 1.25 -12.68
CA ASN A 64 4.04 1.71 -13.14
C ASN A 64 3.42 0.56 -13.93
N VAL A 65 2.38 -0.08 -13.38
CA VAL A 65 1.54 -0.97 -14.16
C VAL A 65 0.67 -0.05 -15.02
N VAL A 66 1.28 0.49 -16.08
CA VAL A 66 0.55 1.06 -17.19
C VAL A 66 0.20 -0.11 -18.10
N GLN A 67 -1.06 -0.54 -18.07
CA GLN A 67 -1.77 -0.96 -19.27
C GLN A 67 -3.28 -0.99 -19.05
#